data_AF-A0A7W1PZS0-F1
#
_entry.id   AF-A0A7W1PZS0-F1
#
_cell.length_a   1.000
_cell.length_b   1.000
_cell.length_c   1.000
_cell.angle_alpha   90.00
_cell.angle_beta   90.00
_cell.angle_gamma   90.00
#
_symmetry.space_group_name_H-M   'P 1'
#
loop_
_entity.id
_entity.type
_entity.pdbx_description
1 polymer ?
#
loop_
_entity_poly.entity_id
_entity_poly.type
_entity_poly.pdbx_seq_one_letter_code
_entity_poly.pdbx_strand_id
1 'polypeptide(L)'
;MSEPSTQSEGACHELLLQLAGRLPDTLLWRLRDWLALGGHASIAAVLPRELLRRRIGLTDEERELLVGSAGAWGASPRLVDAVLPVPAAEHSPQAFAPDPEVDAAALSALGVVRGYRGTSELRQARRGGQRVLLVVGGDGSWALTGMLQRILRAHGDHTPCVEALPQHGNPTAYHRAAVNGSASLWRAAASASAA
;
A
#
# COMPACT_ATOMS: atom_id res chain seq x y z
N MET A 1 5.26 -1.00 24.55
CA MET A 1 5.06 -2.39 24.09
C MET A 1 4.02 -2.35 22.99
N SER A 2 4.43 -2.22 21.73
CA SER A 2 3.50 -2.39 20.61
C SER A 2 3.14 -3.87 20.52
N GLU A 3 1.85 -4.17 20.36
CA GLU A 3 1.40 -5.56 20.22
C GLU A 3 2.06 -6.22 19.00
N PRO A 4 2.50 -7.47 19.10
CA PRO A 4 3.25 -8.15 18.04
C PRO A 4 2.44 -8.30 16.73
N SER A 5 1.10 -8.30 16.80
CA SER A 5 0.22 -8.26 15.63
C SER A 5 0.48 -7.03 14.77
N THR A 6 0.40 -5.84 15.40
CA THR A 6 0.57 -4.53 14.76
C THR A 6 1.90 -4.39 14.02
N GLN A 7 2.95 -5.07 14.50
CA GLN A 7 4.25 -5.09 13.85
C GLN A 7 4.24 -5.95 12.57
N SER A 8 3.67 -7.16 12.61
CA SER A 8 3.53 -8.02 11.43
C SER A 8 2.61 -7.42 10.38
N GLU A 9 1.53 -6.73 10.77
CA GLU A 9 0.68 -6.02 9.82
C GLU A 9 1.40 -4.83 9.17
N GLY A 10 2.16 -4.07 9.96
CA GLY A 10 3.03 -3.01 9.45
C GLY A 10 4.05 -3.53 8.43
N ALA A 11 4.75 -4.63 8.75
CA ALA A 11 5.71 -5.26 7.85
C ALA A 11 5.04 -5.78 6.57
N CYS A 12 3.84 -6.36 6.67
CA CYS A 12 3.08 -6.78 5.50
C CYS A 12 2.69 -5.60 4.63
N HIS A 13 2.19 -4.52 5.24
CA HIS A 13 1.81 -3.30 4.52
C HIS A 13 3.00 -2.73 3.76
N GLU A 14 4.15 -2.63 4.43
CA GLU A 14 5.38 -2.17 3.81
C GLU A 14 5.80 -3.06 2.63
N LEU A 15 5.76 -4.38 2.78
CA LEU A 15 6.01 -5.30 1.66
C LEU A 15 5.03 -5.07 0.50
N LEU A 16 3.74 -4.88 0.78
CA LEU A 16 2.74 -4.60 -0.26
C LEU A 16 2.93 -3.22 -0.90
N LEU A 17 3.59 -2.28 -0.23
CA LEU A 17 4.06 -1.04 -0.86
C LEU A 17 5.28 -1.32 -1.76
N GLN A 18 6.28 -2.10 -1.30
CA GLN A 18 7.44 -2.48 -2.12
C GLN A 18 7.06 -3.24 -3.40
N LEU A 19 5.96 -4.00 -3.35
CA LEU A 19 5.44 -4.76 -4.48
C LEU A 19 4.51 -3.95 -5.40
N ALA A 20 4.23 -2.68 -5.09
CA ALA A 20 3.41 -1.81 -5.94
C ALA A 20 4.06 -1.60 -7.31
N GLY A 21 3.29 -1.82 -8.38
CA GLY A 21 3.80 -1.79 -9.76
C GLY A 21 4.52 -3.07 -10.21
N ARG A 22 4.76 -4.03 -9.31
CA ARG A 22 5.33 -5.36 -9.60
C ARG A 22 4.26 -6.45 -9.54
N LEU A 23 3.32 -6.32 -8.61
CA LEU A 23 2.09 -7.12 -8.59
C LEU A 23 0.97 -6.44 -9.40
N PRO A 24 0.06 -7.22 -10.03
CA PRO A 24 -1.14 -6.64 -10.62
C PRO A 24 -2.06 -6.05 -9.56
N ASP A 25 -2.68 -4.92 -9.90
CA ASP A 25 -3.59 -4.20 -9.02
C ASP A 25 -4.74 -5.08 -8.51
N THR A 26 -5.27 -5.96 -9.36
CA THR A 26 -6.35 -6.92 -9.02
C THR A 26 -6.01 -7.85 -7.87
N LEU A 27 -4.73 -8.18 -7.69
CA LEU A 27 -4.24 -8.97 -6.58
C LEU A 27 -3.87 -8.06 -5.41
N LEU A 28 -3.18 -6.96 -5.68
CA LEU A 28 -2.67 -6.07 -4.65
C LEU A 28 -3.77 -5.44 -3.82
N TRP A 29 -4.88 -5.03 -4.45
CA TRP A 29 -6.01 -4.48 -3.69
C TRP A 29 -6.63 -5.51 -2.75
N ARG A 30 -6.70 -6.78 -3.19
CA ARG A 30 -7.27 -7.87 -2.39
C ARG A 30 -6.40 -8.22 -1.20
N LEU A 31 -5.07 -8.25 -1.39
CA LEU A 31 -4.12 -8.47 -0.29
C LEU A 31 -4.22 -7.36 0.76
N ARG A 32 -4.35 -6.10 0.34
CA ARG A 32 -4.52 -4.95 1.22
C ARG A 32 -5.86 -4.96 1.97
N ASP A 33 -6.95 -5.34 1.30
CA ASP A 33 -8.25 -5.47 1.95
C ASP A 33 -8.26 -6.62 2.97
N TRP A 34 -7.64 -7.76 2.66
CA TRP A 34 -7.42 -8.82 3.65
C TRP A 34 -6.59 -8.35 4.83
N LEU A 35 -5.49 -7.63 4.60
CA LEU A 35 -4.66 -7.10 5.68
C LEU A 35 -5.45 -6.18 6.61
N ALA A 36 -6.26 -5.28 6.03
CA ALA A 36 -7.12 -4.38 6.79
C ALA A 36 -8.23 -5.08 7.59
N LEU A 37 -8.58 -6.32 7.23
CA LEU A 37 -9.61 -7.13 7.88
C LEU A 37 -9.04 -8.27 8.73
N GLY A 38 -7.72 -8.32 8.97
CA GLY A 38 -7.07 -9.39 9.74
C GLY A 38 -7.03 -10.74 9.00
N GLY A 39 -7.13 -10.74 7.67
CA GLY A 39 -7.10 -11.90 6.78
C GLY A 39 -5.71 -12.54 6.62
N HIS A 40 -4.98 -12.70 7.73
CA HIS A 40 -3.58 -13.16 7.76
C HIS A 40 -3.38 -14.54 7.13
N ALA A 41 -4.28 -15.48 7.41
CA ALA A 41 -4.22 -16.82 6.82
C ALA A 41 -4.34 -16.79 5.28
N SER A 42 -5.20 -15.90 4.74
CA SER A 42 -5.36 -15.70 3.30
C SER A 42 -4.08 -15.13 2.69
N ILE A 43 -3.45 -14.15 3.34
CA ILE A 43 -2.18 -13.58 2.87
C ILE A 43 -1.06 -14.62 2.92
N ALA A 44 -0.91 -15.33 4.03
CA ALA A 44 0.10 -16.37 4.23
C ALA A 44 -0.02 -17.50 3.18
N ALA A 45 -1.24 -17.84 2.78
CA ALA A 45 -1.49 -18.81 1.73
C ALA A 45 -1.23 -18.26 0.32
N VAL A 46 -1.63 -17.01 0.03
CA VAL A 46 -1.67 -16.50 -1.34
C VAL A 46 -0.36 -15.81 -1.74
N LEU A 47 0.18 -14.94 -0.89
CA LEU A 47 1.28 -14.03 -1.27
C LEU A 47 2.53 -14.78 -1.75
N PRO A 48 3.10 -15.77 -1.02
CA PRO A 48 4.29 -16.48 -1.50
C PRO A 48 4.05 -17.22 -2.83
N ARG A 49 2.86 -17.81 -3.01
CA ARG A 49 2.50 -18.52 -4.24
C ARG A 49 2.40 -17.57 -5.43
N GLU A 50 1.85 -16.38 -5.23
CA GLU A 50 1.74 -15.36 -6.27
C GLU A 50 3.09 -14.82 -6.69
N LEU A 51 4.01 -14.59 -5.75
CA LEU A 51 5.39 -14.20 -6.05
C LEU A 51 6.08 -15.25 -6.92
N LEU A 52 6.01 -16.53 -6.55
CA LEU A 52 6.56 -17.64 -7.32
C LEU A 52 5.94 -17.77 -8.71
N ARG A 53 4.60 -17.78 -8.78
CA ARG A 53 3.85 -17.92 -10.04
C ARG A 53 4.20 -16.83 -11.04
N ARG A 54 4.45 -15.62 -10.55
CA ARG A 54 4.76 -14.44 -11.37
C ARG A 54 6.25 -14.19 -11.54
N ARG A 55 7.10 -15.03 -10.93
CA ARG A 55 8.57 -14.90 -10.91
C ARG A 55 9.03 -13.55 -10.38
N ILE A 56 8.34 -13.02 -9.37
CA ILE A 56 8.74 -11.79 -8.70
C ILE A 56 9.75 -12.19 -7.62
N GLY A 57 11.03 -11.89 -7.88
CA GLY A 57 12.08 -12.06 -6.88
C GLY A 57 11.98 -11.02 -5.76
N LEU A 58 12.64 -11.22 -4.64
CA LEU A 58 12.66 -10.27 -3.53
C LEU A 58 14.10 -9.87 -3.18
N THR A 59 14.29 -8.62 -2.78
CA THR A 59 15.52 -8.21 -2.09
C THR A 59 15.58 -8.83 -0.70
N ASP A 60 16.73 -8.74 -0.04
CA ASP A 60 16.89 -9.24 1.33
C ASP A 60 15.92 -8.51 2.31
N GLU A 61 15.79 -7.18 2.17
CA GLU A 61 14.85 -6.36 2.95
C GLU A 61 13.39 -6.81 2.72
N GLU A 62 12.99 -7.02 1.46
CA GLU A 62 11.65 -7.49 1.13
C GLU A 62 11.38 -8.91 1.65
N ARG A 63 12.41 -9.77 1.66
CA ARG A 63 12.32 -11.11 2.25
C ARG A 63 12.14 -11.05 3.76
N GLU A 64 12.86 -10.17 4.45
CA GLU A 64 12.69 -9.97 5.90
C GLU A 64 11.26 -9.53 6.22
N LEU A 65 10.69 -8.61 5.42
CA LEU A 65 9.28 -8.21 5.57
C LEU A 65 8.31 -9.38 5.30
N LEU A 66 8.59 -10.24 4.32
CA LEU A 66 7.76 -11.42 4.03
C LEU A 66 7.81 -12.44 5.19
N VAL A 67 8.99 -12.67 5.77
CA VAL A 67 9.18 -13.56 6.92
C VAL A 67 8.48 -12.99 8.16
N GLY A 68 8.69 -11.70 8.45
CA GLY A 68 8.09 -11.00 9.60
C GLY A 68 6.58 -10.82 9.52
N SER A 69 5.98 -11.06 8.35
CA SER A 69 4.53 -11.00 8.13
C SER A 69 3.93 -12.38 7.80
N ALA A 70 3.88 -12.75 6.52
CA ALA A 70 3.30 -14.01 6.05
C ALA A 70 3.94 -15.22 6.73
N GLY A 71 5.25 -15.22 6.94
CA GLY A 71 5.97 -16.26 7.69
C GLY A 71 5.48 -16.39 9.13
N ALA A 72 5.38 -15.27 9.86
CA ALA A 72 4.84 -15.21 11.21
C ALA A 72 3.38 -15.69 11.31
N TRP A 73 2.61 -15.57 10.22
CA TRP A 73 1.23 -16.06 10.11
C TRP A 73 1.10 -17.50 9.60
N GLY A 74 2.19 -18.25 9.55
CA GLY A 74 2.18 -19.67 9.19
C GLY A 74 2.26 -19.95 7.69
N ALA A 75 2.80 -19.01 6.89
CA ALA A 75 3.17 -19.34 5.51
C ALA A 75 4.19 -20.49 5.50
N SER A 76 4.07 -21.37 4.49
CA SER A 76 5.00 -22.49 4.34
C SER A 76 6.44 -22.00 4.20
N PRO A 77 7.39 -22.40 5.07
CA PRO A 77 8.79 -22.00 4.97
C PRO A 77 9.37 -22.33 3.59
N ARG A 78 9.02 -23.51 3.05
CA ARG A 78 9.45 -23.92 1.70
C ARG A 78 8.99 -22.97 0.60
N LEU A 79 7.79 -22.37 0.72
CA LEU A 79 7.31 -21.41 -0.27
C LEU A 79 7.99 -20.05 -0.12
N VAL A 80 8.24 -19.62 1.12
CA VAL A 80 8.97 -18.37 1.42
C VAL A 80 10.42 -18.47 0.94
N ASP A 81 11.10 -19.58 1.24
CA ASP A 81 12.48 -19.83 0.84
C ASP A 81 12.64 -19.97 -0.68
N ALA A 82 11.63 -20.51 -1.37
CA ALA A 82 11.65 -20.68 -2.82
C ALA A 82 11.52 -19.37 -3.61
N VAL A 83 11.07 -18.27 -3.00
CA VAL A 83 11.00 -16.98 -3.68
C VAL A 83 12.41 -16.57 -4.10
N LEU A 84 12.60 -16.14 -5.35
CA LEU A 84 13.95 -15.89 -5.89
C LEU A 84 14.58 -14.67 -5.20
N PRO A 85 15.81 -14.76 -4.63
CA PRO A 85 16.53 -13.58 -4.19
C PRO A 85 17.00 -12.76 -5.40
N VAL A 86 16.88 -11.44 -5.33
CA VAL A 86 17.42 -10.51 -6.32
C VAL A 86 18.24 -9.41 -5.62
N PRO A 87 19.36 -8.96 -6.22
CA PRO A 87 20.22 -7.94 -5.59
C PRO A 87 19.56 -6.56 -5.55
N ALA A 88 18.60 -6.30 -6.43
CA ALA A 88 17.82 -5.07 -6.46
C ALA A 88 16.42 -5.36 -7.02
N ALA A 89 15.43 -4.64 -6.53
CA ALA A 89 14.06 -4.76 -7.01
C ALA A 89 13.94 -4.22 -8.44
N GLU A 90 13.45 -5.06 -9.34
CA GLU A 90 13.11 -4.69 -10.71
C GLU A 90 11.84 -3.81 -10.72
N HIS A 91 12.00 -2.56 -11.14
CA HIS A 91 10.89 -1.62 -11.27
C HIS A 91 10.75 -1.17 -12.72
N SER A 92 9.60 -1.47 -13.33
CA SER A 92 9.25 -0.81 -14.59
C SER A 92 8.82 0.62 -14.29
N PRO A 93 9.37 1.64 -14.99
CA PRO A 93 8.92 3.02 -14.82
C PRO A 93 7.41 3.12 -15.07
N GLN A 94 6.70 3.67 -14.09
CA GLN A 94 5.26 3.92 -14.19
C GLN A 94 5.03 5.41 -14.40
N ALA A 95 4.24 5.76 -15.41
CA ALA A 95 3.84 7.14 -15.67
C ALA A 95 2.57 7.48 -14.89
N PHE A 96 2.62 8.58 -14.16
CA PHE A 96 1.47 9.13 -13.43
C PHE A 96 1.16 10.51 -13.97
N ALA A 97 -0.13 10.79 -14.15
CA ALA A 97 -0.64 12.09 -14.53
C ALA A 97 -1.55 12.63 -13.42
N PRO A 98 -1.62 13.95 -13.22
CA PRO A 98 -2.51 14.53 -12.23
C PRO A 98 -3.96 14.22 -12.57
N ASP A 99 -4.75 13.89 -11.55
CA ASP A 99 -6.20 13.72 -11.67
C ASP A 99 -6.91 14.78 -10.82
N PRO A 100 -7.23 15.95 -11.38
CA PRO A 100 -7.83 17.04 -10.63
C PRO A 100 -9.34 16.84 -10.39
N GLU A 101 -9.95 15.79 -10.92
CA GLU A 101 -11.38 15.55 -10.81
C GLU A 101 -11.78 15.18 -9.38
N VAL A 102 -12.66 15.97 -8.78
CA VAL A 102 -13.18 15.76 -7.42
C VAL A 102 -14.62 15.30 -7.51
N ASP A 103 -14.82 13.98 -7.58
CA ASP A 103 -16.13 13.35 -7.56
C ASP A 103 -16.56 12.93 -6.14
N ALA A 104 -17.72 12.28 -6.03
CA ALA A 104 -18.25 11.81 -4.75
C ALA A 104 -17.30 10.81 -4.03
N ALA A 105 -16.55 10.01 -4.78
CA ALA A 105 -15.60 9.06 -4.21
C ALA A 105 -14.38 9.79 -3.62
N ALA A 106 -13.84 10.77 -4.34
CA ALA A 106 -12.75 11.63 -3.87
C ALA A 106 -13.16 12.44 -2.63
N LEU A 107 -14.38 12.99 -2.60
CA LEU A 107 -14.92 13.69 -1.43
C LEU A 107 -15.10 12.76 -0.22
N SER A 108 -15.58 11.53 -0.45
CA SER A 108 -15.73 10.52 0.62
C SER A 108 -14.36 10.14 1.21
N ALA A 109 -13.37 9.89 0.35
CA ALA A 109 -12.01 9.60 0.75
C ALA A 109 -11.38 10.77 1.53
N LEU A 110 -11.59 12.01 1.06
CA LEU A 110 -11.14 13.22 1.73
C LEU A 110 -11.73 13.35 3.13
N GLY A 111 -13.03 13.10 3.30
CA GLY A 111 -13.70 13.13 4.60
C GLY A 111 -13.08 12.16 5.59
N VAL A 112 -12.77 10.93 5.15
CA VAL A 112 -12.09 9.93 5.98
C VAL A 112 -10.67 10.36 6.32
N VAL A 113 -9.87 10.74 5.32
CA VAL A 113 -8.46 11.09 5.55
C VAL A 113 -8.33 12.27 6.50
N ARG A 114 -9.13 13.33 6.35
CA ARG A 114 -9.07 14.48 7.26
C ARG A 114 -9.36 14.16 8.72
N GLY A 115 -10.17 13.13 8.98
CA GLY A 115 -10.48 12.66 10.32
C GLY A 115 -9.52 11.59 10.84
N TYR A 116 -8.62 11.08 9.99
CA TYR A 116 -7.76 9.97 10.33
C TYR A 116 -6.46 10.46 10.98
N ARG A 117 -6.15 9.94 12.17
CA ARG A 117 -5.00 10.37 12.96
C ARG A 117 -3.69 10.12 12.22
N GLY A 118 -2.80 11.11 12.22
CA GLY A 118 -1.46 11.00 11.66
C GLY A 118 -1.37 11.20 10.14
N THR A 119 -2.48 11.40 9.43
CA THR A 119 -2.42 11.71 8.00
C THR A 119 -2.06 13.17 7.79
N SER A 120 -1.22 13.44 6.79
CA SER A 120 -0.75 14.79 6.46
C SER A 120 -1.13 15.22 5.06
N GLU A 121 -1.32 14.29 4.12
CA GLU A 121 -1.69 14.61 2.73
C GLU A 121 -2.62 13.58 2.12
N LEU A 122 -3.51 14.06 1.24
CA LEU A 122 -4.25 13.25 0.27
C LEU A 122 -3.98 13.79 -1.13
N ARG A 123 -3.61 12.89 -2.04
CA ARG A 123 -3.28 13.19 -3.43
C ARG A 123 -3.97 12.20 -4.37
N GLN A 124 -4.17 12.60 -5.60
CA GLN A 124 -4.82 11.78 -6.63
C GLN A 124 -4.06 11.85 -7.95
N ALA A 125 -3.92 10.70 -8.60
CA ALA A 125 -3.29 10.57 -9.91
C ALA A 125 -4.05 9.58 -10.80
N ARG A 126 -3.80 9.64 -12.11
CA ARG A 126 -4.10 8.58 -13.07
C ARG A 126 -2.82 7.82 -13.44
N ARG A 127 -2.94 6.49 -13.53
CA ARG A 127 -1.92 5.61 -14.09
C ARG A 127 -2.56 4.68 -15.11
N GLY A 128 -2.26 4.86 -16.40
CA GLY A 128 -2.87 4.05 -17.47
C GLY A 128 -4.41 4.06 -17.46
N GLY A 129 -5.04 5.18 -17.06
CA GLY A 129 -6.49 5.32 -16.90
C GLY A 129 -7.03 4.95 -15.50
N GLN A 130 -6.30 4.16 -14.72
CA GLN A 130 -6.69 3.80 -13.34
C GLN A 130 -6.50 4.99 -12.40
N ARG A 131 -7.49 5.25 -11.53
CA ARG A 131 -7.35 6.20 -10.42
C ARG A 131 -6.45 5.62 -9.34
N VAL A 132 -5.51 6.42 -8.85
CA VAL A 132 -4.63 6.12 -7.72
C VAL A 132 -4.83 7.17 -6.65
N LEU A 133 -5.26 6.76 -5.45
CA LEU A 133 -5.25 7.61 -4.27
C LEU A 133 -3.97 7.40 -3.47
N LEU A 134 -3.27 8.49 -3.18
CA LEU A 134 -2.06 8.48 -2.35
C LEU A 134 -2.35 9.22 -1.05
N VAL A 135 -2.11 8.55 0.06
CA VAL A 135 -2.18 9.15 1.39
C VAL A 135 -0.78 9.17 1.98
N VAL A 136 -0.40 10.29 2.58
CA VAL A 136 0.87 10.39 3.32
C VAL A 136 0.54 10.44 4.81
N GLY A 137 1.19 9.56 5.57
CA GLY A 137 0.97 9.37 7.00
C GLY A 137 -0.20 8.43 7.32
N GLY A 138 -0.69 8.53 8.55
CA GLY A 138 -1.79 7.76 9.09
C GLY A 138 -1.34 6.62 9.99
N ASP A 139 -1.82 6.62 11.23
CA ASP A 139 -1.53 5.55 12.20
C ASP A 139 -2.20 4.24 11.75
N GLY A 140 -1.44 3.16 11.60
CA GLY A 140 -1.99 1.91 11.08
C GLY A 140 -2.42 2.01 9.61
N SER A 141 -1.51 2.50 8.73
CA SER A 141 -1.81 2.85 7.34
C SER A 141 -2.43 1.70 6.51
N TRP A 142 -2.27 0.44 6.91
CA TRP A 142 -2.96 -0.70 6.28
C TRP A 142 -4.48 -0.65 6.48
N ALA A 143 -4.94 -0.30 7.68
CA ALA A 143 -6.36 -0.20 7.99
C ALA A 143 -7.01 0.95 7.20
N LEU A 144 -6.32 2.09 7.12
CA LEU A 144 -6.72 3.22 6.28
C LEU A 144 -6.78 2.82 4.80
N THR A 145 -5.77 2.10 4.30
CA THR A 145 -5.73 1.62 2.91
C THR A 145 -6.97 0.80 2.58
N GLY A 146 -7.30 -0.22 3.38
CA GLY A 146 -8.47 -1.05 3.14
C GLY A 146 -9.79 -0.28 3.28
N MET A 147 -9.88 0.66 4.23
CA MET A 147 -11.07 1.52 4.37
C MET A 147 -11.32 2.35 3.11
N LEU A 148 -10.29 3.00 2.58
CA LEU A 148 -10.39 3.80 1.35
C LEU A 148 -10.68 2.93 0.12
N GLN A 149 -10.10 1.73 0.03
CA GLN A 149 -10.40 0.79 -1.04
C GLN A 149 -11.88 0.40 -1.05
N ARG A 150 -12.47 0.14 0.12
CA ARG A 150 -13.91 -0.17 0.23
C ARG A 150 -14.79 1.02 -0.14
N ILE A 151 -14.38 2.24 0.19
CA ILE A 151 -15.08 3.46 -0.26
C ILE A 151 -15.06 3.56 -1.78
N LEU A 152 -13.89 3.43 -2.41
CA LEU A 152 -13.79 3.46 -3.87
C LEU A 152 -14.66 2.36 -4.52
N ARG A 153 -14.69 1.15 -3.95
CA ARG A 153 -15.57 0.06 -4.42
C ARG A 153 -17.05 0.39 -4.31
N ALA A 154 -17.47 1.03 -3.22
CA ALA A 154 -18.86 1.46 -3.03
C ALA A 154 -19.27 2.49 -4.10
N HIS A 155 -18.32 3.24 -4.64
CA HIS A 155 -18.50 4.17 -5.76
C HIS A 155 -18.23 3.56 -7.15
N GLY A 156 -18.07 2.24 -7.24
CA GLY A 156 -17.97 1.52 -8.51
C GLY A 156 -16.56 1.20 -9.00
N ASP A 157 -15.50 1.55 -8.27
CA ASP A 157 -14.14 1.14 -8.64
C ASP A 157 -13.92 -0.35 -8.33
N HIS A 158 -13.78 -1.18 -9.36
CA HIS A 158 -13.62 -2.62 -9.19
C HIS A 158 -12.20 -3.05 -8.82
N THR A 159 -11.21 -2.19 -9.02
CA THR A 159 -9.77 -2.43 -8.77
C THR A 159 -9.13 -1.24 -8.06
N PRO A 160 -9.57 -0.91 -6.84
CA PRO A 160 -9.18 0.32 -6.17
C PRO A 160 -7.67 0.35 -5.87
N CYS A 161 -6.99 1.36 -6.40
CA CYS A 161 -5.57 1.59 -6.17
C CYS A 161 -5.40 2.67 -5.10
N VAL A 162 -5.07 2.24 -3.88
CA VAL A 162 -4.80 3.11 -2.73
C VAL A 162 -3.41 2.80 -2.19
N GLU A 163 -2.61 3.85 -2.06
CA GLU A 163 -1.24 3.82 -1.54
C GLU A 163 -1.16 4.73 -0.30
N ALA A 164 -1.33 4.16 0.91
CA ALA A 164 -1.09 4.89 2.15
C ALA A 164 0.36 4.70 2.60
N LEU A 165 1.17 5.73 2.43
CA LEU A 165 2.58 5.76 2.79
C LEU A 165 2.71 6.10 4.27
N PRO A 166 3.56 5.38 5.04
CA PRO A 166 3.83 5.77 6.41
C PRO A 166 4.46 7.17 6.45
N GLN A 167 4.32 7.86 7.59
CA GLN A 167 4.87 9.21 7.77
C GLN A 167 6.41 9.21 7.73
N HIS A 168 7.02 8.09 8.09
CA HIS A 168 8.46 7.87 8.09
C HIS A 168 8.76 6.61 7.27
N GLY A 169 9.83 6.67 6.47
CA GLY A 169 10.22 5.60 5.56
C GLY A 169 10.67 6.16 4.22
N ASN A 170 11.41 5.35 3.47
CA ASN A 170 11.86 5.74 2.13
C ASN A 170 10.83 5.29 1.10
N PRO A 171 10.11 6.22 0.42
CA PRO A 171 9.19 5.84 -0.64
C PRO A 171 9.94 5.16 -1.79
N THR A 172 9.35 4.14 -2.37
CA THR A 172 9.91 3.42 -3.54
C THR A 172 10.02 4.33 -4.76
N ALA A 173 10.72 3.89 -5.81
CA ALA A 173 10.72 4.61 -7.08
C ALA A 173 9.30 4.80 -7.65
N TYR A 174 8.44 3.80 -7.49
CA TYR A 174 7.02 3.86 -7.85
C TYR A 174 6.31 4.98 -7.09
N HIS A 175 6.43 5.01 -5.76
CA HIS A 175 5.73 6.00 -4.93
C HIS A 175 6.27 7.42 -5.11
N ARG A 176 7.58 7.58 -5.32
CA ARG A 176 8.15 8.90 -5.68
C ARG A 176 7.57 9.40 -7.00
N ALA A 177 7.49 8.54 -8.02
CA ALA A 177 6.86 8.90 -9.29
C ALA A 177 5.37 9.25 -9.11
N ALA A 178 4.65 8.48 -8.30
CA ALA A 178 3.23 8.71 -8.01
C ALA A 178 2.99 10.05 -7.28
N VAL A 179 3.80 10.37 -6.26
CA VAL A 179 3.73 11.64 -5.54
C VAL A 179 4.04 12.81 -6.48
N ASN A 180 5.08 12.70 -7.30
CA ASN A 180 5.48 13.75 -8.25
C ASN A 180 4.43 13.99 -9.35
N GLY A 181 3.78 12.92 -9.83
CA GLY A 181 2.77 12.98 -10.88
C GLY A 181 1.33 13.18 -10.40
N SER A 182 1.10 13.40 -9.10
CA SER A 182 -0.25 13.53 -8.52
C SER A 182 -0.68 14.97 -8.28
N ALA A 183 -1.99 15.23 -8.35
CA ALA A 183 -2.61 16.45 -7.86
C ALA A 183 -2.86 16.35 -6.35
N SER A 184 -2.60 17.42 -5.59
CA SER A 184 -2.94 17.47 -4.16
C SER A 184 -4.43 17.79 -4.00
N LEU A 185 -5.16 16.92 -3.29
CA LEU A 185 -6.56 17.16 -2.91
C LEU A 185 -6.65 17.84 -1.55
N TRP A 186 -5.72 17.50 -0.65
CA TRP A 186 -5.64 18.09 0.68
C TRP A 186 -4.24 17.94 1.28
N ARG A 187 -3.89 18.89 2.14
CA ARG A 187 -2.72 18.85 3.00
C ARG A 187 -3.10 19.41 4.38
N ALA A 188 -2.69 18.74 5.43
CA ALA A 188 -2.83 19.23 6.79
C ALA A 188 -2.08 20.57 6.93
N ALA A 189 -2.64 21.51 7.68
CA ALA A 189 -1.87 22.69 8.07
C ALA A 189 -0.63 22.20 8.81
N ALA A 190 0.56 22.69 8.42
CA ALA A 190 1.75 22.45 9.22
C ALA A 190 1.43 22.95 10.63
N SER A 191 1.48 22.05 11.62
CA SER A 191 1.43 22.47 13.00
C SER A 191 2.61 23.41 13.19
N ALA A 192 2.33 24.72 13.28
CA ALA A 192 3.32 25.69 13.70
C ALA A 192 3.84 25.18 15.05
N SER A 193 5.06 24.66 15.05
CA SER A 193 5.74 24.34 16.30
C SER A 193 5.78 25.65 17.07
N ALA A 194 5.12 25.68 18.22
CA ALA A 194 5.29 26.76 19.18
C ALA A 194 6.80 26.91 19.45
N ALA A 195 7.25 28.16 19.36
CA ALA A 195 8.59 28.60 19.70
C ALA A 195 8.91 28.37 21.19
#